data_AF-A0A4R6QL50-F1
#
_entry.id   AF-A0A4R6QL50-F1
#
_cell.length_a   1.000
_cell.length_b   1.000
_cell.length_c   1.000
_cell.angle_alpha   90.00
_cell.angle_beta   90.00
_cell.angle_gamma   90.00
#
_symmetry.space_group_name_H-M   'P 1'
#
loop_
_entity.id
_entity.type
_entity.pdbx_description
1 polymer ?
#
loop_
_entity_poly.entity_id
_entity_poly.type
_entity_poly.pdbx_seq_one_letter_code
_entity_poly.pdbx_strand_id
1 'polypeptide(L)'
;MKLKSIAIATLAVAAAAPALAAVNLGKYDAAELFLVIGDENRSVVVDTGIKMKDFLDAAAAGTSPFPINLPVASAAWTSYLSNGGITAGTQWALTSIAGLGVNVAGMHLLTTVNNSNTTDFANLASDNLYNNANYLAFPVGSGNQTGTHISQANGSSYNPKGTDAYFSPDSFTINTAFINIGSKVGESANFVHVTGSQLDDFEPVTFQEYKSVTAKFDGTTLTVTTAVPEPESYALMLAGLAALGFVARRRRAD
;
A
#
# COMPACT_ATOMS: atom_id res chain seq x y z
N MET A 1 -43.81 -5.56 2.72
CA MET A 1 -42.64 -6.12 1.99
C MET A 1 -41.73 -4.97 1.58
N LYS A 2 -40.49 -4.94 2.05
CA LYS A 2 -39.45 -4.05 1.53
C LYS A 2 -38.16 -4.87 1.40
N LEU A 3 -37.92 -5.43 0.22
CA LEU A 3 -36.61 -5.98 -0.11
C LEU A 3 -35.65 -4.80 -0.19
N LYS A 4 -34.69 -4.75 0.73
CA LYS A 4 -33.52 -3.88 0.59
C LYS A 4 -32.65 -4.52 -0.49
N SER A 5 -32.64 -3.90 -1.66
CA SER A 5 -31.78 -4.23 -2.79
C SER A 5 -30.31 -4.13 -2.34
N ILE A 6 -29.62 -5.26 -2.28
CA ILE A 6 -28.16 -5.31 -2.14
C ILE A 6 -27.60 -4.95 -3.51
N ALA A 7 -27.23 -3.68 -3.68
CA ALA A 7 -26.54 -3.22 -4.87
C ALA A 7 -25.12 -3.81 -4.85
N ILE A 8 -24.83 -4.72 -5.77
CA ILE A 8 -23.46 -5.09 -6.11
C ILE A 8 -22.92 -3.89 -6.90
N ALA A 9 -22.24 -2.98 -6.20
CA ALA A 9 -21.53 -1.89 -6.84
C ALA A 9 -20.27 -2.46 -7.51
N THR A 10 -20.39 -2.91 -8.76
CA THR A 10 -19.24 -2.98 -9.66
C THR A 10 -18.82 -1.55 -9.95
N LEU A 11 -17.94 -1.00 -9.10
CA LEU A 11 -17.29 0.28 -9.33
C LEU A 11 -16.47 0.15 -10.62
N ALA A 12 -16.83 0.92 -11.65
CA ALA A 12 -16.02 1.04 -12.85
C ALA A 12 -14.65 1.59 -12.45
N VAL A 13 -13.59 0.91 -12.90
CA VAL A 13 -12.21 1.37 -12.78
C VAL A 13 -12.12 2.70 -13.52
N ALA A 14 -12.12 3.81 -12.79
CA ALA A 14 -11.61 5.04 -13.34
C ALA A 14 -10.12 4.78 -13.55
N ALA A 15 -9.71 4.63 -14.82
CA ALA A 15 -8.31 4.69 -15.17
C ALA A 15 -7.81 6.04 -14.64
N ALA A 16 -7.06 6.01 -13.52
CA ALA A 16 -6.44 7.20 -12.99
C ALA A 16 -5.59 7.77 -14.13
N ALA A 17 -5.96 8.94 -14.63
CA ALA A 17 -5.09 9.66 -15.54
C ALA A 17 -3.75 9.83 -14.81
N PRO A 18 -2.60 9.59 -15.48
CA PRO A 18 -1.32 9.65 -14.81
C PRO A 18 -1.18 11.00 -14.12
N ALA A 19 -1.07 10.99 -12.79
CA ALA A 19 -0.78 12.19 -12.05
C ALA A 19 0.63 12.63 -12.46
N LEU A 20 0.74 13.78 -13.12
CA LEU A 20 2.03 14.43 -13.42
C LEU A 20 2.48 15.29 -12.23
N ALA A 21 2.18 14.83 -11.02
CA ALA A 21 2.41 15.58 -9.79
C ALA A 21 3.57 14.97 -9.00
N ALA A 22 4.17 15.79 -8.13
CA ALA A 22 5.07 15.33 -7.09
C ALA A 22 4.29 14.52 -6.05
N VAL A 23 4.90 13.48 -5.47
CA VAL A 23 4.30 12.72 -4.36
C VAL A 23 4.07 13.68 -3.19
N ASN A 24 2.83 13.78 -2.74
CA ASN A 24 2.49 14.60 -1.58
C ASN A 24 2.79 13.85 -0.27
N LEU A 25 3.71 14.37 0.54
CA LEU A 25 4.06 13.83 1.88
C LEU A 25 3.41 14.63 3.03
N GLY A 26 2.30 15.31 2.74
CA GLY A 26 1.69 16.29 3.63
C GLY A 26 0.99 15.70 4.86
N LYS A 27 -0.15 16.31 5.22
CA LYS A 27 -0.98 15.83 6.33
C LYS A 27 -1.68 14.52 5.97
N TYR A 28 -2.24 13.83 6.97
CA TYR A 28 -2.92 12.53 6.81
C TYR A 28 -3.96 12.48 5.67
N ASP A 29 -4.70 13.56 5.46
CA ASP A 29 -5.72 13.71 4.43
C ASP A 29 -5.19 14.10 3.04
N ALA A 30 -3.90 14.43 2.95
CA ALA A 30 -3.24 14.88 1.73
C ALA A 30 -2.08 13.97 1.30
N ALA A 31 -1.52 13.18 2.21
CA ALA A 31 -0.42 12.28 1.94
C ALA A 31 -0.82 11.21 0.91
N GLU A 32 0.05 10.92 -0.04
CA GLU A 32 -0.19 10.00 -1.14
C GLU A 32 0.57 8.69 -0.94
N LEU A 33 0.00 7.60 -1.48
CA LEU A 33 0.68 6.33 -1.64
C LEU A 33 1.64 6.44 -2.82
N PHE A 34 2.84 5.93 -2.64
CA PHE A 34 3.84 5.82 -3.68
C PHE A 34 4.48 4.43 -3.65
N LEU A 35 4.70 3.90 -4.84
CA LEU A 35 5.43 2.65 -5.03
C LEU A 35 6.92 2.98 -5.07
N VAL A 36 7.70 2.30 -4.24
CA VAL A 36 9.15 2.29 -4.34
C VAL A 36 9.61 0.90 -4.80
N ILE A 37 10.54 0.87 -5.74
CA ILE A 37 11.24 -0.33 -6.22
C ILE A 37 12.73 -0.04 -6.12
N GLY A 38 13.52 -0.90 -5.50
CA GLY A 38 14.94 -0.64 -5.27
C GLY A 38 15.78 -1.89 -5.18
N ASP A 39 17.07 -1.77 -5.48
CA ASP A 39 18.11 -2.75 -5.19
C ASP A 39 19.37 -2.05 -4.62
N GLU A 40 20.49 -2.76 -4.47
CA GLU A 40 21.73 -2.20 -3.92
C GLU A 40 22.39 -1.06 -4.72
N ASN A 41 21.90 -0.78 -5.93
CA ASN A 41 22.52 0.13 -6.90
C ASN A 41 21.58 1.20 -7.45
N ARG A 42 20.26 1.03 -7.36
CA ARG A 42 19.29 1.96 -7.95
C ARG A 42 17.89 1.79 -7.38
N SER A 43 17.08 2.84 -7.48
CA SER A 43 15.66 2.80 -7.14
C SER A 43 14.80 3.55 -8.14
N VAL A 44 13.50 3.26 -8.10
CA VAL A 44 12.43 3.98 -8.77
C VAL A 44 11.36 4.30 -7.75
N VAL A 45 10.85 5.53 -7.80
CA VAL A 45 9.64 5.95 -7.09
C VAL A 45 8.56 6.22 -8.12
N VAL A 46 7.33 5.81 -7.84
CA VAL A 46 6.15 6.05 -8.67
C VAL A 46 5.02 6.54 -7.79
N ASP A 47 4.46 7.71 -8.10
CA ASP A 47 3.25 8.22 -7.47
C ASP A 47 2.04 7.39 -7.93
N THR A 48 1.19 6.98 -7.00
CA THR A 48 -0.07 6.29 -7.36
C THR A 48 -1.23 7.25 -7.56
N GLY A 49 -1.12 8.50 -7.09
CA GLY A 49 -2.21 9.48 -7.04
C GLY A 49 -3.30 9.16 -6.02
N ILE A 50 -3.08 8.16 -5.15
CA ILE A 50 -4.07 7.69 -4.16
C ILE A 50 -3.69 8.25 -2.81
N LYS A 51 -4.63 8.93 -2.15
CA LYS A 51 -4.40 9.47 -0.81
C LYS A 51 -4.47 8.37 0.24
N MET A 52 -3.63 8.48 1.27
CA MET A 52 -3.60 7.58 2.43
C MET A 52 -4.98 7.46 3.07
N LYS A 53 -5.62 8.59 3.34
CA LYS A 53 -6.96 8.61 3.94
C LYS A 53 -7.98 7.86 3.08
N ASP A 54 -8.01 8.12 1.79
CA ASP A 54 -8.98 7.49 0.87
C ASP A 54 -8.76 5.96 0.80
N PHE A 55 -7.50 5.53 0.80
CA PHE A 55 -7.14 4.11 0.89
C PHE A 55 -7.64 3.48 2.20
N LEU A 56 -7.35 4.11 3.34
CA LEU A 56 -7.67 3.57 4.67
C LEU A 56 -9.18 3.52 4.92
N ASP A 57 -9.91 4.57 4.53
CA ASP A 57 -11.38 4.62 4.65
C ASP A 57 -12.03 3.45 3.90
N ALA A 58 -11.52 3.15 2.71
CA ALA A 58 -12.07 2.10 1.89
C ALA A 58 -11.64 0.69 2.34
N ALA A 59 -10.37 0.53 2.74
CA ALA A 59 -9.89 -0.71 3.34
C ALA A 59 -10.71 -1.07 4.60
N ALA A 60 -11.04 -0.08 5.44
CA ALA A 60 -11.90 -0.24 6.61
C ALA A 60 -13.35 -0.59 6.24
N ALA A 61 -13.87 -0.06 5.12
CA ALA A 61 -15.20 -0.41 4.62
C ALA A 61 -15.27 -1.82 4.01
N GLY A 62 -14.14 -2.53 3.88
CA GLY A 62 -14.08 -3.85 3.21
C GLY A 62 -14.39 -3.78 1.71
N THR A 63 -14.45 -2.57 1.16
CA THR A 63 -14.59 -2.31 -0.27
C THR A 63 -13.21 -2.01 -0.80
N SER A 64 -12.72 -2.77 -1.78
CA SER A 64 -11.61 -2.24 -2.58
C SER A 64 -12.14 -0.97 -3.23
N PRO A 65 -11.65 0.22 -2.87
CA PRO A 65 -12.13 1.40 -3.57
C PRO A 65 -11.68 1.34 -5.02
N PHE A 66 -10.56 0.65 -5.30
CA PHE A 66 -9.96 0.53 -6.61
C PHE A 66 -9.19 -0.79 -6.65
N PRO A 67 -9.43 -1.70 -7.60
CA PRO A 67 -8.32 -2.51 -8.05
C PRO A 67 -7.29 -1.53 -8.60
N ILE A 68 -6.27 -1.21 -7.81
CA ILE A 68 -5.11 -0.51 -8.35
C ILE A 68 -4.53 -1.51 -9.32
N ASN A 69 -4.62 -1.20 -10.60
CA ASN A 69 -3.94 -1.93 -11.65
C ASN A 69 -3.08 -0.89 -12.36
N LEU A 70 -1.99 -0.52 -11.71
CA LEU A 70 -1.14 0.60 -12.09
C LEU A 70 0.04 0.06 -12.91
N PRO A 71 0.08 0.30 -14.23
CA PRO A 71 1.26 -0.01 -15.03
C PRO A 71 2.42 0.89 -14.57
N VAL A 72 3.57 0.28 -14.33
CA VAL A 72 4.80 0.97 -13.90
C VAL A 72 5.63 1.43 -15.11
N ALA A 73 5.18 1.13 -16.33
CA ALA A 73 5.86 1.51 -17.56
C ALA A 73 6.04 3.03 -17.69
N SER A 74 7.27 3.50 -17.50
CA SER A 74 7.68 4.90 -17.63
C SER A 74 9.14 4.98 -18.11
N ALA A 75 9.65 6.20 -18.39
CA ALA A 75 11.07 6.35 -18.71
C ALA A 75 11.96 6.05 -17.48
N ALA A 76 11.49 6.34 -16.27
CA ALA A 76 12.18 5.97 -15.04
C ALA A 76 12.30 4.44 -14.90
N TRP A 77 11.20 3.70 -15.10
CA TRP A 77 11.22 2.25 -15.07
C TRP A 77 12.10 1.64 -16.18
N THR A 78 12.02 2.20 -17.38
CA THR A 78 12.90 1.82 -18.49
C THR A 78 14.38 2.01 -18.14
N SER A 79 14.70 3.10 -17.44
CA SER A 79 16.07 3.39 -16.98
C SER A 79 16.51 2.42 -15.88
N TYR A 80 15.61 2.02 -14.98
CA TYR A 80 15.90 0.98 -14.00
C TYR A 80 16.21 -0.36 -14.65
N LEU A 81 15.41 -0.77 -15.64
CA LEU A 81 15.59 -2.03 -16.34
C LEU A 81 16.84 -2.04 -17.23
N SER A 82 17.17 -0.94 -17.89
CA SER A 82 18.37 -0.86 -18.74
C SER A 82 19.67 -0.91 -17.95
N ASN A 83 19.65 -0.53 -16.67
CA ASN A 83 20.80 -0.53 -15.76
C ASN A 83 20.89 -1.81 -14.90
N GLY A 84 20.49 -2.96 -15.43
CA GLY A 84 20.69 -4.27 -14.76
C GLY A 84 19.44 -5.14 -14.60
N GLY A 85 18.29 -4.70 -15.11
CA GLY A 85 17.04 -5.45 -15.02
C GLY A 85 16.49 -5.56 -13.60
N ILE A 86 15.64 -6.56 -13.36
CA ILE A 86 15.23 -6.96 -12.01
C ILE A 86 16.28 -7.95 -11.50
N THR A 87 16.88 -7.65 -10.35
CA THR A 87 17.92 -8.48 -9.74
C THR A 87 17.34 -9.32 -8.60
N ALA A 88 18.13 -10.27 -8.06
CA ALA A 88 17.73 -11.01 -6.86
C ALA A 88 17.58 -10.11 -5.62
N GLY A 89 18.25 -8.95 -5.62
CA GLY A 89 18.14 -7.93 -4.58
C GLY A 89 17.00 -6.93 -4.78
N THR A 90 16.30 -6.96 -5.93
CA THR A 90 15.20 -6.04 -6.19
C THR A 90 14.03 -6.31 -5.24
N GLN A 91 13.68 -5.28 -4.48
CA GLN A 91 12.56 -5.25 -3.57
C GLN A 91 11.59 -4.13 -3.97
N TRP A 92 10.33 -4.27 -3.55
CA TRP A 92 9.32 -3.24 -3.71
C TRP A 92 8.53 -3.05 -2.41
N ALA A 93 8.02 -1.85 -2.21
CA ALA A 93 7.05 -1.54 -1.17
C ALA A 93 6.06 -0.50 -1.68
N LEU A 94 4.78 -0.63 -1.32
CA LEU A 94 3.80 0.43 -1.49
C LEU A 94 3.64 1.12 -0.14
N THR A 95 4.02 2.39 -0.07
CA THR A 95 4.10 3.12 1.20
C THR A 95 3.53 4.52 1.09
N SER A 96 3.19 5.10 2.23
CA SER A 96 2.74 6.48 2.38
C SER A 96 3.14 6.99 3.76
N ILE A 97 3.56 8.24 3.83
CA ILE A 97 4.03 8.88 5.04
C ILE A 97 3.27 10.19 5.19
N ALA A 98 2.69 10.40 6.37
CA ALA A 98 1.97 11.62 6.68
C ALA A 98 2.41 12.20 8.02
N GLY A 99 2.27 13.53 8.15
CA GLY A 99 2.58 14.24 9.39
C GLY A 99 4.05 14.64 9.53
N LEU A 100 4.82 14.72 8.44
CA LEU A 100 6.22 15.17 8.54
C LEU A 100 6.34 16.54 9.21
N GLY A 101 7.33 16.67 10.10
CA GLY A 101 7.59 17.91 10.85
C GLY A 101 6.56 18.22 11.94
N VAL A 102 5.62 17.31 12.23
CA VAL A 102 4.76 17.39 13.43
C VAL A 102 5.36 16.56 14.57
N ASN A 103 4.74 16.57 15.75
CA ASN A 103 5.10 15.67 16.84
C ASN A 103 4.80 14.20 16.48
N VAL A 104 5.40 13.25 17.22
CA VAL A 104 5.21 11.80 17.03
C VAL A 104 3.73 11.40 16.91
N ALA A 105 2.86 12.09 17.65
CA ALA A 105 1.41 11.88 17.72
C ALA A 105 0.66 12.05 16.38
N GLY A 106 1.16 12.90 15.48
CA GLY A 106 0.55 13.14 14.16
C GLY A 106 1.19 12.34 13.03
N MET A 107 2.16 11.47 13.34
CA MET A 107 2.85 10.65 12.35
C MET A 107 2.01 9.44 11.95
N HIS A 108 1.90 9.23 10.65
CA HIS A 108 1.31 8.02 10.09
C HIS A 108 2.26 7.42 9.05
N LEU A 109 2.38 6.10 9.12
CA LEU A 109 3.03 5.29 8.11
C LEU A 109 2.06 4.21 7.67
N LEU A 110 1.69 4.21 6.39
CA LEU A 110 1.01 3.10 5.77
C LEU A 110 2.02 2.41 4.86
N THR A 111 2.25 1.12 5.02
CA THR A 111 3.21 0.41 4.18
C THR A 111 2.81 -1.04 3.97
N THR A 112 3.30 -1.63 2.89
CA THR A 112 3.22 -3.06 2.66
C THR A 112 4.26 -3.81 3.49
N VAL A 113 3.91 -5.00 3.96
CA VAL A 113 4.79 -5.89 4.70
C VAL A 113 4.57 -7.34 4.26
N ASN A 114 5.63 -8.11 4.21
CA ASN A 114 5.51 -9.54 3.94
C ASN A 114 4.86 -10.23 5.16
N ASN A 115 3.95 -11.18 4.92
CA ASN A 115 2.98 -11.74 5.87
C ASN A 115 3.57 -12.37 7.16
N SER A 116 4.89 -12.46 7.27
CA SER A 116 5.58 -13.09 8.40
C SER A 116 5.96 -12.12 9.53
N ASN A 117 5.87 -10.79 9.32
CA ASN A 117 6.51 -9.80 10.22
C ASN A 117 5.55 -8.73 10.80
N THR A 118 4.23 -8.92 10.75
CA THR A 118 3.28 -7.84 11.15
C THR A 118 3.23 -7.61 12.67
N THR A 119 3.62 -8.60 13.49
CA THR A 119 3.62 -8.48 14.96
C THR A 119 4.74 -7.63 15.51
N ASP A 120 5.81 -7.42 14.75
CA ASP A 120 7.00 -6.71 15.24
C ASP A 120 6.75 -5.20 15.42
N PHE A 121 5.72 -4.65 14.74
CA PHE A 121 5.26 -3.28 14.96
C PHE A 121 4.74 -3.04 16.38
N ALA A 122 4.28 -4.07 17.08
CA ALA A 122 3.81 -3.94 18.46
C ALA A 122 4.91 -3.43 19.42
N ASN A 123 6.19 -3.66 19.07
CA ASN A 123 7.34 -3.26 19.87
C ASN A 123 8.04 -2.00 19.33
N LEU A 124 7.51 -1.38 18.27
CA LEU A 124 8.07 -0.17 17.71
C LEU A 124 7.72 1.02 18.61
N ALA A 125 8.74 1.72 19.12
CA ALA A 125 8.57 2.98 19.84
C ALA A 125 8.20 4.12 18.87
N SER A 126 7.46 5.12 19.35
CA SER A 126 6.98 6.24 18.54
C SER A 126 8.12 7.11 17.97
N ASP A 127 9.22 7.31 18.71
CA ASP A 127 10.42 7.98 18.21
C ASP A 127 11.09 7.20 17.07
N ASN A 128 11.14 5.87 17.17
CA ASN A 128 11.64 5.04 16.09
C ASN A 128 10.78 5.19 14.83
N LEU A 129 9.45 5.22 14.96
CA LEU A 129 8.57 5.50 13.82
C LEU A 129 8.87 6.88 13.21
N TYR A 130 9.00 7.92 14.03
CA TYR A 130 9.30 9.27 13.56
C TYR A 130 10.64 9.33 12.79
N ASN A 131 11.70 8.75 13.35
CA ASN A 131 13.01 8.73 12.70
C ASN A 131 12.99 7.94 11.38
N ASN A 132 12.35 6.77 11.35
CA ASN A 132 12.22 5.97 10.13
C ASN A 132 11.35 6.67 9.08
N ALA A 133 10.23 7.28 9.46
CA ALA A 133 9.37 8.01 8.54
C ALA A 133 10.10 9.22 7.91
N ASN A 134 10.90 9.96 8.68
CA ASN A 134 11.74 11.03 8.13
C ASN A 134 12.81 10.48 7.18
N TYR A 135 13.43 9.35 7.53
CA TYR A 135 14.41 8.67 6.67
C TYR A 135 13.79 8.23 5.34
N LEU A 136 12.58 7.68 5.35
CA LEU A 136 11.86 7.27 4.14
C LEU A 136 11.35 8.46 3.31
N ALA A 137 10.97 9.55 3.96
CA ALA A 137 10.46 10.74 3.31
C ALA A 137 11.55 11.54 2.58
N PHE A 138 12.79 11.51 3.08
CA PHE A 138 13.88 12.29 2.51
C PHE A 138 14.15 11.94 1.04
N PRO A 139 14.33 10.66 0.64
CA PRO A 139 14.54 10.31 -0.77
C PRO A 139 13.35 10.65 -1.67
N VAL A 140 12.11 10.61 -1.16
CA VAL A 140 10.93 11.03 -1.93
C VAL A 140 10.92 12.53 -2.14
N GLY A 141 11.18 13.32 -1.09
CA GLY A 141 11.28 14.78 -1.18
C GLY A 141 12.38 15.22 -2.14
N SER A 142 13.52 14.52 -2.15
CA SER A 142 14.58 14.70 -3.13
C SER A 142 14.15 14.27 -4.53
N GLY A 143 13.48 13.12 -4.65
CA GLY A 143 12.94 12.56 -5.90
C GLY A 143 11.96 13.51 -6.59
N ASN A 144 11.06 14.13 -5.83
CA ASN A 144 10.11 15.16 -6.28
C ASN A 144 10.80 16.37 -6.93
N GLN A 145 12.03 16.67 -6.53
CA GLN A 145 12.83 17.77 -7.07
C GLN A 145 13.70 17.34 -8.26
N THR A 146 13.92 16.03 -8.45
CA THR A 146 14.58 15.56 -9.66
C THR A 146 13.68 15.87 -10.86
N GLY A 147 14.19 16.59 -11.85
CA GLY A 147 13.39 17.11 -12.98
C GLY A 147 12.65 16.05 -13.83
N THR A 148 12.88 14.77 -13.56
CA THR A 148 12.12 13.66 -14.13
C THR A 148 10.75 13.47 -13.47
N HIS A 149 10.60 13.72 -12.17
CA HIS A 149 9.37 13.40 -11.44
C HIS A 149 8.14 14.13 -12.01
N ILE A 150 8.23 15.46 -12.20
CA ILE A 150 7.11 16.29 -12.69
C ILE A 150 6.82 16.14 -14.19
N SER A 151 7.70 15.47 -14.95
CA SER A 151 7.59 15.34 -16.41
C SER A 151 7.29 13.91 -16.86
N GLN A 152 7.26 12.96 -15.93
CA GLN A 152 7.04 11.54 -16.20
C GLN A 152 5.63 11.13 -15.77
N ALA A 153 5.07 10.14 -16.48
CA ALA A 153 3.80 9.54 -16.09
C ALA A 153 3.86 9.03 -14.63
N ASN A 154 2.76 9.22 -13.89
CA ASN A 154 2.63 8.80 -12.48
C ASN A 154 3.75 9.35 -11.60
N GLY A 155 4.21 10.58 -11.85
CA GLY A 155 5.28 11.20 -11.09
C GLY A 155 6.58 10.38 -11.05
N SER A 156 6.87 9.46 -11.97
CA SER A 156 7.94 8.49 -11.67
C SER A 156 9.36 9.10 -11.73
N SER A 157 10.26 8.67 -10.85
CA SER A 157 11.68 9.07 -10.85
C SER A 157 12.62 7.87 -10.77
N TYR A 158 13.74 7.92 -11.49
CA TYR A 158 14.82 6.92 -11.43
C TYR A 158 16.02 7.52 -10.70
N ASN A 159 16.51 6.80 -9.69
CA ASN A 159 17.50 7.32 -8.76
C ASN A 159 18.64 6.30 -8.60
N PRO A 160 19.79 6.48 -9.27
CA PRO A 160 20.95 5.62 -9.08
C PRO A 160 21.58 5.87 -7.70
N LYS A 161 22.28 4.86 -7.19
CA LYS A 161 23.04 4.93 -5.94
C LYS A 161 23.98 6.14 -5.93
N GLY A 162 24.01 6.82 -4.78
CA GLY A 162 24.80 8.03 -4.58
C GLY A 162 24.05 9.33 -4.87
N THR A 163 22.78 9.26 -5.26
CA THR A 163 21.89 10.44 -5.33
C THR A 163 21.06 10.57 -4.05
N ASP A 164 20.65 11.78 -3.70
CA ASP A 164 19.83 12.04 -2.50
C ASP A 164 18.43 11.39 -2.57
N ALA A 165 17.97 11.05 -3.78
CA ALA A 165 16.67 10.42 -4.04
C ALA A 165 16.75 8.87 -4.11
N TYR A 166 17.93 8.30 -3.90
CA TYR A 166 18.12 6.85 -3.92
C TYR A 166 17.56 6.20 -2.65
N PHE A 167 16.71 5.20 -2.85
CA PHE A 167 16.23 4.31 -1.78
C PHE A 167 17.19 3.14 -1.66
N SER A 168 17.97 3.12 -0.58
CA SER A 168 18.89 2.02 -0.29
C SER A 168 18.11 0.79 0.22
N PRO A 169 18.74 -0.40 0.24
CA PRO A 169 18.16 -1.56 0.91
C PRO A 169 17.74 -1.29 2.37
N ASP A 170 18.45 -0.41 3.08
CA ASP A 170 18.12 -0.05 4.45
C ASP A 170 16.79 0.74 4.54
N SER A 171 16.41 1.45 3.47
CA SER A 171 15.10 2.11 3.36
C SER A 171 13.94 1.11 3.27
N PHE A 172 14.18 -0.18 3.12
CA PHE A 172 13.15 -1.21 3.23
C PHE A 172 13.07 -1.82 4.63
N THR A 173 13.78 -1.25 5.60
CA THR A 173 13.76 -1.71 6.99
C THR A 173 13.31 -0.60 7.94
N ILE A 174 12.53 -0.96 8.95
CA ILE A 174 12.13 -0.07 10.05
C ILE A 174 12.77 -0.58 11.35
N ASN A 175 13.32 0.34 12.14
CA ASN A 175 13.94 0.08 13.45
C ASN A 175 15.08 -0.94 13.39
N THR A 176 16.22 -0.50 12.82
CA THR A 176 17.52 -1.21 12.80
C THR A 176 17.45 -2.72 12.48
N ALA A 177 16.72 -3.06 11.41
CA ALA A 177 16.63 -4.37 10.74
C ALA A 177 15.61 -5.41 11.26
N PHE A 178 14.68 -5.06 12.15
CA PHE A 178 13.64 -6.02 12.58
C PHE A 178 12.44 -6.09 11.64
N ILE A 179 12.01 -4.95 11.10
CA ILE A 179 10.77 -4.88 10.32
C ILE A 179 11.11 -4.61 8.86
N ASN A 180 11.07 -5.65 8.03
CA ASN A 180 11.25 -5.50 6.59
C ASN A 180 9.90 -5.20 5.89
N ILE A 181 9.82 -4.04 5.23
CA ILE A 181 8.68 -3.60 4.42
C ILE A 181 8.85 -3.96 2.93
N GLY A 182 10.06 -4.30 2.51
CA GLY A 182 10.39 -4.75 1.17
C GLY A 182 9.91 -6.16 0.88
N SER A 183 9.21 -6.31 -0.24
CA SER A 183 8.78 -7.60 -0.79
C SER A 183 9.52 -7.89 -2.08
N LYS A 184 9.73 -9.17 -2.41
CA LYS A 184 10.34 -9.52 -3.70
C LYS A 184 9.35 -9.29 -4.83
N VAL A 185 9.86 -8.98 -6.01
CA VAL A 185 9.02 -8.92 -7.22
C VAL A 185 8.32 -10.26 -7.45
N GLY A 186 7.01 -10.22 -7.67
CA GLY A 186 6.14 -11.38 -7.84
C GLY A 186 5.49 -11.89 -6.55
N GLU A 187 5.98 -11.49 -5.38
CA GLU A 187 5.36 -11.82 -4.09
C GLU A 187 4.22 -10.85 -3.76
N SER A 188 3.29 -11.31 -2.91
CA SER A 188 2.20 -10.50 -2.37
C SER A 188 2.53 -10.00 -0.98
N ALA A 189 2.02 -8.83 -0.62
CA ALA A 189 2.21 -8.20 0.68
C ALA A 189 0.89 -7.67 1.24
N ASN A 190 0.72 -7.72 2.55
CA ASN A 190 -0.40 -7.10 3.27
C ASN A 190 -0.07 -5.65 3.62
N PHE A 191 -1.08 -4.85 3.92
CA PHE A 191 -0.88 -3.50 4.43
C PHE A 191 -0.89 -3.46 5.95
N VAL A 192 0.00 -2.63 6.50
CA VAL A 192 -0.03 -2.21 7.90
C VAL A 192 -0.07 -0.69 7.95
N HIS A 193 -0.98 -0.16 8.76
CA HIS A 193 -1.01 1.26 9.14
C HIS A 193 -0.47 1.39 10.56
N VAL A 194 0.52 2.25 10.72
CA VAL A 194 1.19 2.55 11.98
C VAL A 194 0.98 4.01 12.30
N THR A 195 0.59 4.31 13.53
CA THR A 195 0.38 5.67 14.02
C THR A 195 1.18 5.87 15.31
N GLY A 196 1.86 7.02 15.42
CA GLY A 196 2.61 7.34 16.63
C GLY A 196 1.70 7.60 17.84
N SER A 197 2.25 7.38 19.04
CA SER A 197 1.54 7.60 20.29
C SER A 197 1.37 9.09 20.61
N GLN A 198 0.30 9.43 21.32
CA GLN A 198 -0.04 10.80 21.72
C GLN A 198 0.63 11.22 23.05
N LEU A 199 1.29 10.28 23.76
CA LEU A 199 1.62 10.45 25.18
C LEU A 199 3.11 10.67 25.47
N ASP A 200 4.01 9.99 24.77
CA ASP A 200 5.47 10.14 24.90
C ASP A 200 6.18 9.52 23.68
N ASP A 201 7.43 9.94 23.43
CA ASP A 201 8.29 9.49 22.35
C ASP A 201 8.68 8.00 22.49
N PHE A 202 8.71 7.48 23.72
CA PHE A 202 9.04 6.09 24.02
C PHE A 202 7.84 5.14 24.07
N GLU A 203 6.61 5.67 24.00
CA GLU A 203 5.42 4.82 24.00
C GLU A 203 5.33 4.00 22.72
N PRO A 204 4.85 2.75 22.80
CA PRO A 204 4.61 1.92 21.63
C PRO A 204 3.67 2.60 20.63
N VAL A 205 3.93 2.39 19.35
CA VAL A 205 3.02 2.80 18.28
C VAL A 205 1.71 2.01 18.37
N THR A 206 0.66 2.58 17.78
CA THR A 206 -0.54 1.81 17.44
C THR A 206 -0.39 1.28 16.01
N PHE A 207 -0.75 0.01 15.77
CA PHE A 207 -0.75 -0.54 14.42
C PHE A 207 -2.02 -1.33 14.10
N GLN A 208 -2.41 -1.30 12.83
CA GLN A 208 -3.55 -2.04 12.28
C GLN A 208 -3.11 -2.76 10.99
N GLU A 209 -3.30 -4.08 10.95
CA GLU A 209 -3.08 -4.88 9.74
C GLU A 209 -4.39 -4.99 8.93
N TYR A 210 -4.29 -4.83 7.61
CA TYR A 210 -5.40 -4.96 6.66
C TYR A 210 -5.27 -6.25 5.84
N LYS A 211 -5.50 -7.41 6.48
CA LYS A 211 -5.36 -8.75 5.84
C LYS A 211 -6.28 -8.98 4.65
N SER A 212 -7.39 -8.25 4.58
CA SER A 212 -8.32 -8.32 3.46
C SER A 212 -7.83 -7.53 2.25
N VAL A 213 -6.71 -6.80 2.32
CA VAL A 213 -6.15 -6.02 1.21
C VAL A 213 -4.72 -6.47 0.95
N THR A 214 -4.45 -6.90 -0.28
CA THR A 214 -3.12 -7.38 -0.70
C THR A 214 -2.61 -6.56 -1.87
N ALA A 215 -1.32 -6.26 -1.85
CA ALA A 215 -0.60 -5.67 -2.96
C ALA A 215 0.34 -6.70 -3.60
N LYS A 216 0.59 -6.58 -4.89
CA LYS A 216 1.58 -7.36 -5.64
C LYS A 216 2.16 -6.51 -6.75
N PHE A 217 3.48 -6.53 -6.89
CA PHE A 217 4.17 -6.00 -8.06
C PHE A 217 4.83 -7.14 -8.83
N ASP A 218 4.50 -7.29 -10.12
CA ASP A 218 4.99 -8.39 -10.96
C ASP A 218 6.19 -8.04 -11.85
N GLY A 219 6.75 -6.83 -11.69
CA GLY A 219 7.81 -6.30 -12.56
C GLY A 219 7.28 -5.42 -13.70
N THR A 220 5.97 -5.38 -13.89
CA THR A 220 5.32 -4.54 -14.91
C THR A 220 4.20 -3.70 -14.32
N THR A 221 3.46 -4.27 -13.36
CA THR A 221 2.18 -3.76 -12.90
C THR A 221 2.06 -3.93 -11.40
N LEU A 222 1.69 -2.85 -10.71
CA LEU A 222 1.28 -2.90 -9.31
C LEU A 222 -0.22 -3.20 -9.26
N THR A 223 -0.56 -4.34 -8.66
CA THR A 223 -1.94 -4.75 -8.41
C THR A 223 -2.25 -4.65 -6.92
N VAL A 224 -3.34 -3.96 -6.55
CA VAL A 224 -3.90 -4.02 -5.19
C VAL A 224 -5.31 -4.59 -5.26
N THR A 225 -5.57 -5.65 -4.51
CA THR A 225 -6.85 -6.35 -4.51
C THR A 225 -7.35 -6.55 -3.09
N THR A 226 -8.68 -6.57 -2.93
CA THR A 226 -9.27 -7.04 -1.68
C THR A 226 -9.65 -8.51 -1.80
N ALA A 227 -9.46 -9.28 -0.73
CA ALA A 227 -10.02 -10.60 -0.59
C ALA A 227 -11.54 -10.51 -0.76
N VAL A 228 -12.02 -10.92 -1.93
CA VAL A 228 -13.45 -11.05 -2.19
C VAL A 228 -13.91 -12.31 -1.45
N PRO A 229 -14.89 -12.24 -0.53
CA PRO A 229 -15.41 -13.44 0.12
C PRO A 229 -15.83 -14.43 -0.96
N GLU A 230 -15.29 -15.64 -0.88
CA GLU A 230 -15.35 -16.55 -2.01
C GLU A 230 -16.81 -16.80 -2.43
N PRO A 231 -17.12 -16.77 -3.75
CA PRO A 231 -18.49 -16.93 -4.23
C PRO A 231 -19.13 -18.25 -3.76
N GLU A 232 -18.32 -19.26 -3.43
CA GLU A 232 -18.79 -20.51 -2.86
C GLU A 232 -19.40 -20.38 -1.46
N SER A 233 -18.94 -19.44 -0.62
CA SER A 233 -19.55 -19.20 0.69
C SER A 233 -20.98 -18.67 0.56
N TYR A 234 -21.20 -17.78 -0.41
CA TYR A 234 -22.55 -17.29 -0.73
C TYR A 234 -23.40 -18.35 -1.43
N ALA A 235 -22.81 -19.13 -2.34
CA ALA A 235 -23.49 -20.23 -2.99
C ALA A 235 -23.92 -21.31 -1.98
N LEU A 236 -23.09 -21.65 -1.00
CA LEU A 236 -23.43 -22.58 0.09
C LEU A 236 -24.49 -22.01 1.03
N MET A 237 -24.41 -20.72 1.36
CA MET A 237 -25.45 -20.07 2.15
C MET A 237 -26.79 -20.08 1.41
N LEU A 238 -26.79 -19.75 0.11
CA LEU A 238 -27.99 -19.80 -0.75
C LEU A 238 -28.51 -21.22 -0.93
N ALA A 239 -27.63 -22.20 -1.13
CA ALA A 239 -27.98 -23.61 -1.21
C ALA A 239 -28.59 -24.09 0.11
N GLY A 240 -28.04 -23.69 1.26
CA GLY A 240 -28.59 -23.96 2.59
C GLY A 240 -29.99 -23.37 2.76
N LEU A 241 -30.19 -22.12 2.36
CA LEU A 241 -31.52 -21.48 2.37
C LEU A 241 -32.51 -22.17 1.43
N ALA A 242 -32.10 -22.58 0.24
CA ALA A 242 -32.93 -23.31 -0.70
C ALA A 242 -33.36 -24.68 -0.14
N ALA A 243 -32.42 -25.40 0.49
CA ALA A 243 -32.71 -26.67 1.15
C ALA A 243 -33.71 -26.50 2.31
N LEU A 244 -33.55 -25.48 3.15
CA LEU A 244 -34.51 -25.16 4.21
C LEU A 244 -35.89 -24.79 3.67
N GLY A 245 -35.95 -24.01 2.58
CA GLY A 245 -37.19 -23.69 1.88
C GLY A 245 -37.90 -24.93 1.33
N PHE A 246 -37.14 -25.89 0.78
CA PHE A 246 -37.67 -27.16 0.29
C PHE A 246 -38.26 -28.01 1.42
N VAL A 247 -37.56 -28.13 2.55
CA VAL A 247 -38.06 -28.85 3.74
C VAL A 247 -39.32 -28.19 4.31
N ALA A 248 -39.33 -26.86 4.43
CA ALA A 248 -40.50 -26.12 4.91
C ALA A 248 -41.72 -26.30 4.00
N ARG A 249 -41.52 -26.36 2.67
CA ARG A 249 -42.59 -26.65 1.71
C ARG A 249 -43.17 -28.04 1.91
N ARG A 250 -42.32 -29.06 2.11
CA ARG A 250 -42.77 -30.44 2.32
C ARG A 250 -43.65 -30.56 3.57
N ARG A 251 -43.27 -29.91 4.68
CA ARG A 251 -44.04 -29.94 5.93
C ARG A 251 -45.41 -29.24 5.88
N ARG A 252 -45.71 -28.45 4.84
CA ARG A 252 -47.04 -27.85 4.63
C ARG A 252 -47.95 -28.67 3.72
N ALA A 253 -47.38 -29.62 2.99
CA ALA A 253 -48.13 -30.52 2.12
C ALA A 253 -48.66 -31.75 2.87
N ASP A 254 -48.12 -32.01 4.06
CA ASP A 254 -48.64 -32.93 5.07
C ASP A 254 -49.55 -32.17 6.06
#